data_AF-A0A1B6CBB4-F1
#
_entry.id   AF-A0A1B6CBB4-F1
#
_cell.length_a   1.000
_cell.length_b   1.000
_cell.length_c   1.000
_cell.angle_alpha   90.00
_cell.angle_beta   90.00
_cell.angle_gamma   90.00
#
_symmetry.space_group_name_H-M   'P 1'
#
loop_
_entity.id
_entity.type
_entity.pdbx_description
1 polymer ?
#
loop_
_entity_poly.entity_id
_entity_poly.type
_entity_poly.pdbx_seq_one_letter_code
_entity_poly.pdbx_strand_id
1 'polypeptide(L)'
;WEDEECDKLNGSDGTIYSPTLVSRKQTLSVFSEGSCRIAKLYYEKETTTHGLPTMKYNLDPRLMDPYNENNICFCPENNCSPNGTQNVAPCAFGSPIFVSLPHFASSDKTLQDSISGLAPGVNRNINAFHIHKTFGVLLSGRTGIQINALVSSTKDVSALNGLKVGTYLPIAWLEMDLTSPPQDMIQLLKRLSITISSVEFFLKYITILIAFICLVKLIQVIYMSAKL
;
A
#
# COMPACT_ATOMS: atom_id res chain seq x y z
N TRP A 1 18.36 11.13 -1.77
CA TRP A 1 18.95 10.01 -2.53
C TRP A 1 19.86 10.50 -3.64
N GLU A 2 20.06 11.83 -3.79
CA GLU A 2 20.99 12.41 -4.79
C GLU A 2 20.56 12.10 -6.23
N ASP A 3 19.28 11.81 -6.42
CA ASP A 3 18.63 11.52 -7.68
C ASP A 3 17.22 12.13 -7.66
N GLU A 4 16.89 12.87 -8.72
CA GLU A 4 15.65 13.64 -8.77
C GLU A 4 14.40 12.75 -8.77
N GLU A 5 14.47 11.53 -9.34
CA GLU A 5 13.33 10.60 -9.36
C GLU A 5 13.13 9.94 -7.99
N CYS A 6 14.19 9.45 -7.36
CA CYS A 6 14.13 8.82 -6.05
C CYS A 6 13.78 9.80 -4.92
N ASP A 7 14.08 11.09 -5.07
CA ASP A 7 13.76 12.14 -4.11
C ASP A 7 12.34 12.72 -4.28
N LYS A 8 11.55 12.22 -5.25
CA LYS A 8 10.15 12.63 -5.39
C LYS A 8 9.31 12.18 -4.19
N LEU A 9 8.57 13.13 -3.63
CA LEU A 9 7.55 12.90 -2.61
C LEU A 9 6.15 12.90 -3.25
N ASN A 10 5.93 11.98 -4.19
CA ASN A 10 4.65 11.85 -4.91
C ASN A 10 3.84 10.65 -4.41
N GLY A 11 3.13 10.82 -3.29
CA GLY A 11 2.29 9.78 -2.73
C GLY A 11 1.40 10.27 -1.59
N SER A 12 0.55 9.37 -1.12
CA SER A 12 -0.20 9.54 0.13
C SER A 12 0.63 9.08 1.33
N ASP A 13 0.21 9.43 2.54
CA ASP A 13 0.69 8.81 3.79
C ASP A 13 0.20 7.34 3.97
N GLY A 14 -0.68 6.88 3.07
CA GLY A 14 -1.22 5.52 3.06
C GLY A 14 -2.61 5.40 3.69
N THR A 15 -3.14 6.47 4.28
CA THR A 15 -4.44 6.44 4.97
C THR A 15 -5.60 6.78 4.02
N ILE A 16 -5.40 7.73 3.10
CA ILE A 16 -6.40 8.20 2.15
C ILE A 16 -5.76 8.43 0.78
N TYR A 17 -6.41 7.93 -0.26
CA TYR A 17 -6.03 8.14 -1.66
C TYR A 17 -7.11 8.90 -2.41
N SER A 18 -6.70 9.64 -3.45
CA SER A 18 -7.67 10.23 -4.38
C SER A 18 -8.55 9.13 -4.98
N PRO A 19 -9.89 9.29 -5.00
CA PRO A 19 -10.82 8.36 -5.65
C PRO A 19 -10.46 8.02 -7.10
N THR A 20 -9.86 8.95 -7.84
CA THR A 20 -9.49 8.75 -9.25
C THR A 20 -8.31 7.78 -9.43
N LEU A 21 -7.50 7.59 -8.38
CA LEU A 21 -6.33 6.72 -8.40
C LEU A 21 -6.67 5.27 -8.05
N VAL A 22 -7.72 5.07 -7.25
CA VAL A 22 -8.12 3.75 -6.76
C VAL A 22 -8.78 2.95 -7.87
N SER A 23 -7.94 2.22 -8.61
CA SER A 23 -8.37 1.41 -9.74
C SER A 23 -7.55 0.14 -9.89
N ARG A 24 -8.09 -0.81 -10.67
CA ARG A 24 -7.41 -2.08 -10.99
C ARG A 24 -6.19 -1.93 -11.89
N LYS A 25 -6.03 -0.76 -12.54
CA LYS A 25 -5.00 -0.51 -13.56
C LYS A 25 -3.88 0.40 -13.08
N GLN A 26 -4.06 1.07 -11.95
CA GLN A 26 -3.10 2.03 -11.42
C GLN A 26 -2.41 1.48 -10.19
N THR A 27 -1.15 1.87 -10.03
CA THR A 27 -0.39 1.66 -8.80
C THR A 27 -0.63 2.84 -7.87
N LEU A 28 -0.69 2.57 -6.58
CA LEU A 28 -0.81 3.61 -5.57
C LEU A 28 0.56 3.87 -4.95
N SER A 29 0.93 5.13 -4.81
CA SER A 29 2.18 5.53 -4.16
C SER A 29 1.93 5.87 -2.70
N VAL A 30 2.70 5.29 -1.78
CA VAL A 30 2.71 5.60 -0.36
C VAL A 30 4.08 6.06 0.08
N PHE A 31 4.17 7.15 0.82
CA PHE A 31 5.40 7.51 1.50
C PHE A 31 5.57 6.62 2.74
N SER A 32 6.58 5.77 2.72
CA SER A 32 6.91 4.89 3.83
C SER A 32 7.98 5.57 4.68
N GLU A 33 7.57 6.13 5.82
CA GLU A 33 8.46 6.80 6.76
C GLU A 33 9.62 5.89 7.21
N GLY A 34 9.32 4.62 7.50
CA GLY A 34 10.32 3.66 7.96
C GLY A 34 11.41 3.34 6.93
N SER A 35 11.11 3.50 5.63
CA SER A 35 12.11 3.31 4.55
C SER A 35 12.55 4.61 3.89
N CYS A 36 12.05 5.75 4.35
CA CYS A 36 12.40 7.09 3.87
C CYS A 36 12.27 7.28 2.36
N ARG A 37 11.24 6.68 1.75
CA ARG A 37 10.99 6.76 0.31
C ARG A 37 9.54 6.42 -0.03
N ILE A 38 9.18 6.72 -1.27
CA ILE A 38 7.92 6.26 -1.86
C ILE A 38 7.99 4.77 -2.16
N ALA A 39 6.97 4.03 -1.72
CA ALA A 39 6.71 2.65 -2.08
C ALA A 39 5.46 2.55 -2.95
N LYS A 40 5.47 1.61 -3.91
CA LYS A 40 4.35 1.35 -4.81
C LYS A 40 3.52 0.18 -4.30
N LEU A 41 2.20 0.36 -4.29
CA LEU A 41 1.20 -0.65 -3.98
C LEU A 41 0.48 -1.09 -5.26
N TYR A 42 0.36 -2.39 -5.45
CA TYR A 42 -0.21 -3.02 -6.63
C TYR A 42 -1.55 -3.66 -6.31
N TYR A 43 -2.53 -3.43 -7.17
CA TYR A 43 -3.85 -4.05 -7.05
C TYR A 43 -3.73 -5.58 -7.15
N GLU A 44 -4.32 -6.29 -6.20
CA GLU A 44 -4.48 -7.75 -6.24
C GLU A 44 -5.90 -8.12 -6.69
N LYS A 45 -6.91 -7.68 -5.92
CA LYS A 45 -8.30 -8.09 -6.12
C LYS A 45 -9.30 -7.15 -5.45
N GLU A 46 -10.54 -7.20 -5.89
CA GLU A 46 -11.67 -6.61 -5.17
C GLU A 46 -12.08 -7.50 -3.99
N THR A 47 -12.43 -6.87 -2.87
CA THR A 47 -12.82 -7.55 -1.63
C THR A 47 -13.95 -6.78 -0.96
N THR A 48 -14.54 -7.36 0.09
CA THR A 48 -15.49 -6.67 0.96
C THR A 48 -14.91 -6.65 2.37
N THR A 49 -14.78 -5.45 2.94
CA THR A 49 -14.22 -5.25 4.29
C THR A 49 -15.24 -4.48 5.11
N HIS A 50 -15.62 -5.00 6.27
CA HIS A 50 -16.66 -4.40 7.14
C HIS A 50 -18.02 -4.16 6.43
N GLY A 51 -18.31 -4.91 5.35
CA GLY A 51 -19.50 -4.73 4.51
C GLY A 51 -19.40 -3.59 3.49
N LEU A 52 -18.21 -3.04 3.26
CA LEU A 52 -17.94 -1.99 2.28
C LEU A 52 -17.10 -2.53 1.10
N PRO A 53 -17.33 -2.05 -0.14
CA PRO A 53 -16.56 -2.47 -1.30
C PRO A 53 -15.13 -1.90 -1.23
N THR A 54 -14.16 -2.79 -1.27
CA THR A 54 -12.73 -2.44 -1.17
C THR A 54 -11.91 -3.06 -2.29
N MET A 55 -10.76 -2.47 -2.56
CA MET A 55 -9.71 -3.05 -3.38
C MET A 55 -8.52 -3.39 -2.48
N LYS A 56 -8.04 -4.63 -2.58
CA LYS A 56 -6.83 -5.08 -1.90
C LYS A 56 -5.62 -4.73 -2.74
N TYR A 57 -4.71 -3.97 -2.15
CA TYR A 57 -3.39 -3.68 -2.70
C TYR A 57 -2.30 -4.33 -1.85
N ASN A 58 -1.22 -4.77 -2.47
CA ASN A 58 -0.03 -5.26 -1.76
C ASN A 58 1.19 -4.42 -2.12
N LEU A 59 2.16 -4.39 -1.22
CA LEU A 59 3.49 -3.84 -1.48
C LEU A 59 4.23 -4.67 -2.55
N ASP A 60 4.99 -4.02 -3.45
CA ASP A 60 5.85 -4.76 -4.39
C ASP A 60 6.88 -5.60 -3.61
N PRO A 61 6.94 -6.93 -3.79
CA PRO A 61 7.97 -7.74 -3.15
C PRO A 61 9.39 -7.35 -3.58
N ARG A 62 9.56 -6.66 -4.71
CA ARG A 62 10.84 -6.16 -5.23
C ARG A 62 11.12 -4.72 -4.81
N LEU A 63 10.38 -4.17 -3.85
CA LEU A 63 10.60 -2.81 -3.37
C LEU A 63 12.05 -2.61 -2.90
N MET A 64 12.67 -3.61 -2.29
CA MET A 64 14.06 -3.56 -1.78
C MET A 64 15.03 -4.35 -2.66
N ASP A 65 14.68 -4.58 -3.93
CA ASP A 65 15.57 -5.20 -4.91
C ASP A 65 16.43 -4.13 -5.57
N PRO A 66 17.74 -4.06 -5.31
CA PRO A 66 18.62 -3.03 -5.88
C PRO A 66 18.79 -3.18 -7.40
N TYR A 67 18.46 -4.33 -7.98
CA TYR A 67 18.55 -4.58 -9.42
C TYR A 67 17.29 -4.19 -10.18
N ASN A 68 16.22 -3.82 -9.48
CA ASN A 68 15.01 -3.30 -10.11
C ASN A 68 15.28 -1.90 -10.65
N GLU A 69 14.91 -1.63 -11.90
CA GLU A 69 15.08 -0.32 -12.55
C GLU A 69 14.50 0.85 -11.74
N ASN A 70 13.40 0.60 -11.00
CA ASN A 70 12.78 1.62 -10.15
C ASN A 70 13.57 1.94 -8.87
N ASN A 71 14.58 1.12 -8.53
CA ASN A 71 15.33 1.22 -7.29
C ASN A 71 16.81 1.59 -7.48
N ILE A 72 17.30 1.65 -8.72
CA ILE A 72 18.72 1.92 -9.02
C ILE A 72 19.18 3.21 -8.34
N CYS A 73 18.33 4.25 -8.33
CA CYS A 73 18.66 5.53 -7.72
C CYS A 73 18.72 5.51 -6.17
N PHE A 74 18.22 4.47 -5.49
CA PHE A 74 18.44 4.27 -4.05
C PHE A 74 19.81 3.64 -3.75
N CYS A 75 20.59 3.33 -4.80
CA CYS A 75 21.95 2.81 -4.74
C CYS A 75 22.94 3.74 -5.46
N PRO A 76 23.41 4.81 -4.80
CA PRO A 76 24.47 5.63 -5.37
C PRO A 76 25.81 4.86 -5.45
N GLU A 77 26.57 5.12 -6.51
CA GLU A 77 27.97 4.68 -6.70
C GLU A 77 28.21 3.14 -6.68
N ASN A 78 27.24 2.33 -7.10
CA ASN A 78 27.30 0.85 -7.05
C ASN A 78 27.49 0.26 -5.65
N ASN A 79 27.31 1.06 -4.59
CA ASN A 79 27.41 0.60 -3.21
C ASN A 79 26.03 0.16 -2.69
N CYS A 80 25.45 -0.84 -3.34
CA CYS A 80 24.08 -1.28 -3.04
C CYS A 80 24.04 -2.13 -1.77
N SER A 81 22.98 -1.95 -0.99
CA SER A 81 22.63 -2.90 0.05
C SER A 81 22.26 -4.25 -0.57
N PRO A 82 22.45 -5.39 0.11
CA PRO A 82 22.00 -6.69 -0.37
C PRO A 82 20.50 -6.69 -0.67
N ASN A 83 20.07 -7.54 -1.60
CA ASN A 83 18.67 -7.60 -2.01
C ASN A 83 17.76 -7.96 -0.84
N GLY A 84 16.70 -7.18 -0.68
CA GLY A 84 15.75 -7.26 0.43
C GLY A 84 16.09 -6.38 1.62
N THR A 85 17.13 -5.55 1.52
CA THR A 85 17.47 -4.53 2.50
C THR A 85 17.56 -3.15 1.87
N GLN A 86 17.24 -2.12 2.63
CA GLN A 86 17.37 -0.72 2.24
C GLN A 86 18.19 0.02 3.29
N ASN A 87 19.29 0.66 2.86
CA ASN A 87 20.03 1.60 3.70
C ASN A 87 19.14 2.80 4.03
N VAL A 88 18.93 3.08 5.31
CA VAL A 88 18.18 4.24 5.80
C VAL A 88 19.05 5.20 6.61
N ALA A 89 20.37 5.03 6.60
CA ALA A 89 21.31 5.94 7.23
C ALA A 89 21.07 7.43 6.91
N PRO A 90 20.74 7.84 5.66
CA PRO A 90 20.49 9.25 5.34
C PRO A 90 19.35 9.89 6.15
N CYS A 91 18.35 9.12 6.54
CA CYS A 91 17.22 9.60 7.36
C CYS A 91 17.30 9.14 8.83
N ALA A 92 18.26 8.28 9.19
CA ALA A 92 18.53 7.82 10.54
C ALA A 92 19.78 8.48 11.15
N PHE A 93 20.02 9.76 10.82
CA PHE A 93 21.13 10.57 11.35
C PHE A 93 22.52 9.94 11.14
N GLY A 94 22.73 9.23 10.02
CA GLY A 94 23.98 8.55 9.71
C GLY A 94 24.21 7.23 10.45
N SER A 95 23.22 6.75 11.22
CA SER A 95 23.31 5.46 11.90
C SER A 95 23.37 4.31 10.88
N PRO A 96 24.10 3.20 11.16
CA PRO A 96 24.25 2.06 10.24
C PRO A 96 22.99 1.17 10.22
N ILE A 97 21.82 1.78 10.04
CA ILE A 97 20.51 1.14 10.10
C ILE A 97 20.01 0.82 8.69
N PHE A 98 19.45 -0.37 8.56
CA PHE A 98 18.87 -0.90 7.35
C PHE A 98 17.48 -1.44 7.65
N VAL A 99 16.54 -1.20 6.74
CA VAL A 99 15.21 -1.80 6.84
C VAL A 99 15.05 -2.96 5.87
N SER A 100 14.32 -3.98 6.30
CA SER A 100 13.95 -5.14 5.48
C SER A 100 12.50 -5.53 5.75
N LEU A 101 11.99 -6.50 5.01
CA LEU A 101 10.78 -7.19 5.43
C LEU A 101 11.08 -8.09 6.66
N PRO A 102 10.07 -8.38 7.50
CA PRO A 102 10.23 -9.24 8.68
C PRO A 102 10.86 -10.59 8.34
N HIS A 103 11.82 -11.00 9.17
CA HIS A 103 12.66 -12.19 9.00
C HIS A 103 13.41 -12.24 7.67
N PHE A 104 13.78 -11.09 7.11
CA PHE A 104 14.40 -11.00 5.78
C PHE A 104 13.56 -11.70 4.70
N ALA A 105 12.23 -11.61 4.81
CA ALA A 105 11.34 -12.13 3.79
C ALA A 105 11.66 -11.48 2.43
N SER A 106 11.62 -12.27 1.36
CA SER A 106 11.95 -11.82 0.00
C SER A 106 13.35 -11.20 -0.15
N SER A 107 14.27 -11.50 0.77
CA SER A 107 15.68 -11.07 0.71
C SER A 107 16.58 -12.22 0.23
N ASP A 108 17.84 -11.91 -0.07
CA ASP A 108 18.84 -12.93 -0.42
C ASP A 108 18.98 -14.00 0.66
N LYS A 109 19.25 -15.23 0.22
CA LYS A 109 19.39 -16.38 1.13
C LYS A 109 20.55 -16.21 2.11
N THR A 110 21.60 -15.48 1.73
CA THR A 110 22.73 -15.13 2.60
C THR A 110 22.30 -14.35 3.83
N LEU A 111 21.30 -13.45 3.71
CA LEU A 111 20.73 -12.73 4.84
C LEU A 111 19.86 -13.64 5.72
N GLN A 112 19.02 -14.48 5.09
CA GLN A 112 18.15 -15.42 5.80
C GLN A 112 18.93 -16.48 6.60
N ASP A 113 20.07 -16.92 6.06
CA ASP A 113 20.94 -17.93 6.68
C ASP A 113 21.98 -17.32 7.63
N SER A 114 22.09 -15.98 7.69
CA SER A 114 23.11 -15.30 8.50
C SER A 114 22.91 -15.48 10.01
N ILE A 115 21.66 -15.69 10.45
CA ILE A 115 21.27 -15.71 11.85
C ILE A 115 20.26 -16.83 12.10
N SER A 116 20.51 -17.64 13.12
CA SER A 116 19.59 -18.68 13.57
C SER A 116 18.33 -18.10 14.21
N GLY A 117 17.17 -18.71 13.95
CA GLY A 117 15.88 -18.31 14.54
C GLY A 117 15.01 -17.42 13.64
N LEU A 118 15.50 -17.06 12.45
CA LEU A 118 14.69 -16.42 11.44
C LEU A 118 13.67 -17.41 10.85
N ALA A 119 12.46 -16.91 10.57
CA ALA A 119 11.40 -17.69 9.93
C ALA A 119 10.83 -16.94 8.71
N PRO A 120 11.58 -16.89 7.60
CA PRO A 120 11.15 -16.19 6.39
C PRO A 120 9.79 -16.72 5.91
N GLY A 121 8.83 -15.83 5.68
CA GLY A 121 7.53 -16.19 5.12
C GLY A 121 6.45 -16.67 6.09
N VAL A 122 6.68 -16.65 7.42
CA VAL A 122 5.60 -16.81 8.41
C VAL A 122 4.52 -15.73 8.23
N ASN A 123 4.91 -14.59 7.66
CA ASN A 123 4.11 -13.38 7.53
C ASN A 123 3.89 -12.96 6.05
N ARG A 124 3.63 -13.91 5.14
CA ARG A 124 3.48 -13.62 3.69
C ARG A 124 2.44 -12.55 3.31
N ASN A 125 1.46 -12.30 4.17
CA ASN A 125 0.41 -11.31 3.95
C ASN A 125 0.60 -10.02 4.77
N ILE A 126 1.76 -9.81 5.39
CA ILE A 126 1.99 -8.68 6.32
C ILE A 126 2.10 -7.33 5.63
N ASN A 127 1.78 -7.19 4.34
CA ASN A 127 1.82 -5.92 3.60
C ASN A 127 0.63 -5.82 2.63
N ALA A 128 -0.57 -5.85 3.19
CA ALA A 128 -1.83 -5.81 2.47
C ALA A 128 -2.70 -4.65 2.96
N PHE A 129 -3.31 -3.93 2.02
CA PHE A 129 -4.08 -2.71 2.27
C PHE A 129 -5.44 -2.81 1.58
N HIS A 130 -6.52 -2.70 2.36
CA HIS A 130 -7.90 -2.76 1.89
C HIS A 130 -8.47 -1.35 1.83
N ILE A 131 -8.50 -0.79 0.62
CA ILE A 131 -8.84 0.61 0.36
C ILE A 131 -10.27 0.68 -0.19
N HIS A 132 -11.11 1.57 0.34
CA HIS A 132 -12.48 1.76 -0.13
C HIS A 132 -12.50 2.20 -1.59
N LYS A 133 -13.23 1.47 -2.44
CA LYS A 133 -13.20 1.64 -3.91
C LYS A 133 -13.55 3.06 -4.36
N THR A 134 -14.57 3.67 -3.77
CA THR A 134 -15.07 5.00 -4.18
C THR A 134 -14.41 6.17 -3.46
N PHE A 135 -14.05 6.02 -2.19
CA PHE A 135 -13.57 7.14 -1.37
C PHE A 135 -12.07 7.11 -1.10
N GLY A 136 -11.39 6.01 -1.48
CA GLY A 136 -9.95 5.85 -1.33
C GLY A 136 -9.44 5.78 0.11
N VAL A 137 -10.33 5.56 1.08
CA VAL A 137 -9.97 5.48 2.49
C VAL A 137 -9.55 4.06 2.87
N LEU A 138 -8.45 3.92 3.62
CA LEU A 138 -8.00 2.64 4.17
C LEU A 138 -8.99 2.13 5.22
N LEU A 139 -9.56 0.94 5.00
CA LEU A 139 -10.51 0.31 5.93
C LEU A 139 -9.93 -0.84 6.73
N SER A 140 -8.87 -1.44 6.24
CA SER A 140 -8.06 -2.39 6.99
C SER A 140 -6.72 -2.50 6.31
N GLY A 141 -5.65 -2.71 7.06
CA GLY A 141 -4.35 -2.92 6.48
C GLY A 141 -3.36 -3.43 7.50
N ARG A 142 -2.40 -4.20 7.04
CA ARG A 142 -1.30 -4.70 7.85
C ARG A 142 -0.01 -4.45 7.08
N THR A 143 0.96 -3.82 7.72
CA THR A 143 2.30 -3.62 7.18
C THR A 143 3.36 -4.02 8.21
N GLY A 144 4.44 -4.63 7.75
CA GLY A 144 5.52 -5.09 8.61
C GLY A 144 6.87 -4.65 8.09
N ILE A 145 7.69 -4.09 8.98
CA ILE A 145 9.07 -3.68 8.70
C ILE A 145 10.01 -4.24 9.75
N GLN A 146 11.24 -4.54 9.36
CA GLN A 146 12.29 -4.98 10.26
C GLN A 146 13.44 -3.99 10.24
N ILE A 147 13.93 -3.65 11.43
CA ILE A 147 15.05 -2.76 11.66
C ILE A 147 16.29 -3.64 11.90
N ASN A 148 17.33 -3.39 11.12
CA ASN A 148 18.59 -4.12 11.16
C ASN A 148 19.75 -3.12 11.36
N ALA A 149 20.78 -3.52 12.09
CA ALA A 149 22.04 -2.77 12.18
C ALA A 149 23.17 -3.53 11.46
N LEU A 150 23.96 -2.81 10.67
CA LEU A 150 25.16 -3.38 10.05
C LEU A 150 26.28 -3.45 11.09
N VAL A 151 26.76 -4.66 11.37
CA VAL A 151 27.86 -4.91 12.30
C VAL A 151 29.17 -4.45 11.67
N SER A 152 29.76 -3.39 12.22
CA SER A 152 31.10 -2.91 11.88
C SER A 152 32.14 -3.38 12.90
N SER A 153 33.41 -3.42 12.47
CA SER A 153 34.52 -3.73 13.36
C SER A 153 34.74 -2.56 14.31
N THR A 154 34.41 -2.75 15.59
CA THR A 154 34.75 -1.80 16.65
C THR A 154 35.38 -2.55 17.82
N LYS A 155 36.47 -1.99 18.36
CA LYS A 155 37.13 -2.52 19.56
C LYS A 155 36.42 -2.10 20.85
N ASP A 156 35.50 -1.14 20.75
CA ASP A 156 34.91 -0.46 21.90
C ASP A 156 33.58 -1.08 22.35
N VAL A 157 32.99 -1.97 21.55
CA VAL A 157 31.70 -2.62 21.87
C VAL A 157 31.89 -4.14 21.97
N SER A 158 32.21 -4.61 23.19
CA SER A 158 32.45 -6.03 23.48
C SER A 158 31.25 -6.94 23.15
N ALA A 159 30.02 -6.41 23.16
CA ALA A 159 28.81 -7.13 22.77
C ALA A 159 28.82 -7.61 21.31
N LEU A 160 29.65 -7.02 20.44
CA LEU A 160 29.75 -7.39 19.03
C LEU A 160 30.86 -8.41 18.73
N ASN A 161 31.71 -8.77 19.72
CA ASN A 161 32.89 -9.62 19.52
C ASN A 161 32.58 -11.05 19.01
N GLY A 162 31.34 -11.51 19.13
CA GLY A 162 30.88 -12.82 18.61
C GLY A 162 30.22 -12.76 17.23
N LEU A 163 30.00 -11.57 16.68
CA LEU A 163 29.32 -11.37 15.40
C LEU A 163 30.34 -11.14 14.27
N LYS A 164 30.05 -11.72 13.11
CA LYS A 164 30.89 -11.49 11.92
C LYS A 164 30.70 -10.06 11.43
N VAL A 165 31.81 -9.36 11.18
CA VAL A 165 31.79 -8.04 10.52
C VAL A 165 31.07 -8.15 9.18
N GLY A 166 30.21 -7.19 8.87
CA GLY A 166 29.36 -7.19 7.67
C GLY A 166 28.02 -7.92 7.83
N THR A 167 27.71 -8.45 9.02
CA THR A 167 26.39 -9.03 9.31
C THR A 167 25.33 -7.95 9.45
N TYR A 168 24.17 -8.14 8.82
CA TYR A 168 22.97 -7.33 9.04
C TYR A 168 22.20 -7.91 10.23
N LEU A 169 22.43 -7.37 11.42
CA LEU A 169 21.83 -7.87 12.67
C LEU A 169 20.40 -7.33 12.82
N PRO A 170 19.34 -8.18 12.77
CA PRO A 170 17.97 -7.79 13.03
C PRO A 170 17.83 -7.46 14.51
N ILE A 171 17.43 -6.23 14.80
CA ILE A 171 17.23 -5.74 16.15
C ILE A 171 15.80 -6.04 16.59
N ALA A 172 14.84 -5.62 15.76
CA ALA A 172 13.42 -5.79 16.00
C ALA A 172 12.65 -5.73 14.68
N TRP A 173 11.46 -6.30 14.67
CA TRP A 173 10.48 -6.04 13.63
C TRP A 173 9.22 -5.48 14.26
N LEU A 174 8.57 -4.59 13.52
CA LEU A 174 7.37 -3.88 13.92
C LEU A 174 6.27 -4.23 12.94
N GLU A 175 5.08 -4.37 13.49
CA GLU A 175 3.87 -4.58 12.73
C GLU A 175 2.89 -3.46 13.04
N MET A 176 2.43 -2.82 11.98
CA MET A 176 1.34 -1.86 12.04
C MET A 176 0.12 -2.56 11.47
N ASP A 177 -0.90 -2.72 12.32
CA ASP A 177 -2.17 -3.33 11.96
C ASP A 177 -3.32 -2.34 12.23
N LEU A 178 -4.11 -2.12 11.19
CA LEU A 178 -5.42 -1.49 11.24
C LEU A 178 -6.46 -2.56 10.92
N THR A 179 -7.05 -3.15 11.96
CA THR A 179 -8.12 -4.12 11.76
C THR A 179 -9.44 -3.44 11.35
N SER A 180 -9.77 -2.31 11.98
CA SER A 180 -11.04 -1.60 11.73
C SER A 180 -10.97 -0.12 12.15
N PRO A 181 -11.45 0.82 11.31
CA PRO A 181 -11.70 2.20 11.71
C PRO A 181 -12.80 2.31 12.76
N PRO A 182 -12.99 3.49 13.38
CA PRO A 182 -14.10 3.75 14.28
C PRO A 182 -15.45 3.39 13.65
N GLN A 183 -16.37 2.83 14.45
CA GLN A 183 -17.65 2.33 13.95
C GLN A 183 -18.50 3.43 13.29
N ASP A 184 -18.46 4.66 13.82
CA ASP A 184 -19.18 5.80 13.26
C ASP A 184 -18.73 6.12 11.83
N MET A 185 -17.42 6.00 11.57
CA MET A 185 -16.84 6.17 10.24
C MET A 185 -17.31 5.08 9.28
N ILE A 186 -17.37 3.83 9.73
CA ILE A 186 -17.88 2.70 8.93
C ILE A 186 -19.36 2.92 8.60
N GLN A 187 -20.17 3.33 9.57
CA GLN A 187 -21.59 3.62 9.36
C GLN A 187 -21.80 4.78 8.38
N LEU A 188 -21.01 5.85 8.51
CA LEU A 188 -21.02 6.97 7.58
C LEU A 188 -20.69 6.50 6.15
N LEU A 189 -19.60 5.75 5.99
CA LEU A 189 -19.19 5.22 4.69
C LEU A 189 -20.24 4.28 4.09
N LYS A 190 -20.95 3.49 4.91
CA LYS A 190 -22.07 2.66 4.43
C LYS A 190 -23.22 3.52 3.90
N ARG A 191 -23.60 4.56 4.62
CA ARG A 191 -24.64 5.50 4.17
C ARG A 191 -24.23 6.16 2.85
N LEU A 192 -23.00 6.68 2.77
CA LEU A 192 -22.50 7.38 1.60
C LEU A 192 -22.29 6.45 0.39
N SER A 193 -21.71 5.27 0.60
CA SER A 193 -21.36 4.36 -0.51
C SER A 193 -22.53 3.52 -0.98
N ILE A 194 -23.38 3.05 -0.08
CA ILE A 194 -24.40 2.04 -0.40
C ILE A 194 -25.77 2.70 -0.47
N THR A 195 -26.19 3.41 0.59
CA THR A 195 -27.54 3.97 0.66
C THR A 195 -27.74 5.04 -0.40
N ILE A 196 -26.85 6.04 -0.48
CA ILE A 196 -26.97 7.12 -1.47
C ILE A 196 -26.92 6.57 -2.89
N SER A 197 -25.96 5.69 -3.19
CA SER A 197 -25.83 5.10 -4.53
C SER A 197 -27.07 4.28 -4.92
N SER A 198 -27.66 3.56 -3.96
CA SER A 198 -28.91 2.82 -4.20
C SER A 198 -30.08 3.77 -4.47
N VAL A 199 -30.24 4.82 -3.67
CA VAL A 199 -31.29 5.83 -3.85
C VAL A 199 -31.14 6.55 -5.19
N GLU A 200 -29.93 6.95 -5.56
CA GLU A 200 -29.63 7.56 -6.86
C GLU A 200 -29.98 6.63 -8.02
N PHE A 201 -29.61 5.35 -7.93
CA PHE A 201 -29.97 4.33 -8.90
C PHE A 201 -31.49 4.27 -9.06
N PHE A 202 -32.24 4.05 -7.99
CA PHE A 202 -33.71 3.96 -8.07
C PHE A 202 -34.34 5.25 -8.61
N LEU A 203 -33.94 6.43 -8.13
CA LEU A 203 -34.44 7.70 -8.63
C LEU A 203 -34.18 7.88 -10.13
N LYS A 204 -32.97 7.55 -10.59
CA LYS A 204 -32.60 7.64 -12.02
C LYS A 204 -33.48 6.74 -12.88
N TYR A 205 -33.68 5.48 -12.50
CA TYR A 205 -34.47 4.56 -13.32
C TYR A 205 -35.97 4.85 -13.24
N ILE A 206 -36.48 5.28 -12.07
CA ILE A 206 -37.88 5.69 -11.93
C ILE A 206 -38.18 6.92 -12.79
N THR A 207 -37.32 7.94 -12.77
CA THR A 207 -37.52 9.16 -13.57
C THR A 207 -37.44 8.89 -15.06
N ILE A 208 -36.52 8.03 -15.53
CA ILE A 208 -36.45 7.59 -16.93
C ILE A 208 -37.74 6.85 -17.33
N LEU A 209 -38.26 5.96 -16.49
CA LEU A 209 -39.49 5.23 -16.75
C LEU A 209 -40.70 6.17 -16.87
N ILE A 210 -40.83 7.13 -15.95
CA ILE A 210 -41.88 8.14 -15.99
C ILE A 210 -41.78 8.98 -17.26
N ALA A 211 -40.58 9.45 -17.61
CA ALA A 211 -40.35 10.23 -18.83
C ALA A 211 -40.75 9.44 -20.09
N PHE A 212 -40.41 8.15 -20.16
CA PHE A 212 -40.79 7.28 -21.25
C PHE A 212 -42.32 7.12 -21.38
N ILE A 213 -43.02 6.89 -20.26
CA ILE A 213 -44.49 6.78 -20.24
C ILE A 213 -45.13 8.09 -20.70
N CYS A 214 -44.65 9.23 -20.22
CA CYS A 214 -45.12 10.55 -20.64
C CYS A 214 -44.91 10.79 -22.13
N LEU A 215 -43.75 10.41 -22.68
CA LEU A 215 -43.45 10.53 -24.11
C LEU A 215 -44.39 9.68 -24.96
N VAL A 216 -44.63 8.42 -24.58
CA VAL A 216 -45.57 7.53 -25.28
C VAL A 216 -46.98 8.12 -25.27
N LYS A 217 -47.44 8.63 -24.12
CA LYS A 217 -48.75 9.29 -24.01
C LYS A 217 -48.85 10.54 -24.88
N LEU A 218 -47.80 11.36 -24.92
CA LEU A 218 -47.76 12.53 -25.78
C LEU A 218 -47.88 12.17 -27.26
N ILE A 219 -47.12 11.16 -27.72
CA ILE A 219 -47.18 10.67 -29.10
C ILE A 219 -48.57 10.13 -29.44
N GLN A 220 -49.21 9.39 -28.52
CA GLN A 220 -50.57 8.90 -28.70
C GLN A 220 -51.57 10.05 -28.89
N VAL A 221 -51.46 11.11 -28.08
CA VAL A 221 -52.34 12.29 -28.20
C VAL A 221 -52.14 12.98 -29.55
N ILE A 222 -50.88 13.24 -29.94
CA ILE A 222 -50.56 13.88 -31.23
C ILE A 222 -51.10 13.04 -32.40
N TYR A 223 -50.92 11.71 -32.36
CA TYR A 223 -51.41 10.82 -33.40
C TYR A 223 -52.94 10.84 -33.53
N MET A 224 -53.66 10.88 -32.41
CA MET A 224 -55.12 10.99 -32.41
C MET A 224 -55.58 12.34 -32.95
N SER A 225 -54.91 13.44 -32.57
CA SER A 225 -55.21 14.78 -33.08
C SER A 225 -54.94 14.95 -34.57
N ALA A 226 -53.94 14.25 -35.13
CA ALA A 226 -53.64 14.29 -36.56
C ALA A 226 -54.60 13.44 -37.43
N LYS A 227 -55.44 12.61 -36.81
CA LYS A 227 -56.42 11.74 -37.48
C LYS A 227 -57.84 12.30 -37.51
N LEU A 228 -58.11 13.35 -36.75
CA LEU A 228 -59.35 14.15 -36.74
C LEU A 228 -59.26 15.27 -37.78
#